data_AF-A0A6L7SS19-F1
#
_entry.id   AF-A0A6L7SS19-F1
#
_cell.length_a   1.000
_cell.length_b   1.000
_cell.length_c   1.000
_cell.angle_alpha   90.00
_cell.angle_beta   90.00
_cell.angle_gamma   90.00
#
_symmetry.space_group_name_H-M   'P 1'
#
loop_
_entity.id
_entity.type
_entity.pdbx_description
1 polymer ?
#
loop_
_entity_poly.entity_id
_entity_poly.type
_entity_poly.pdbx_seq_one_letter_code
_entity_poly.pdbx_strand_id
1 'polypeptide(L)'
;MLKSDLKSLLDGLIASWENEAVEFKQAGKDYPTSRIGKYFSALANEANLRNMENAWLVFGVNDRSRKIAGTDYRLDPEHLHRLKIQISQDAEPSITFTNIHCLNEEGGRVLLFEIPAAPHGIPIAWKGHYFARAGESLVPLGLEKLDKIRRQTLPQDWTAQIVAEATLEDLDEAALRKARQFFAEKYANRIDMQQVMEWPTNTFLERARLTRNNKITRTTLLLLGKAESSWHLSPH
;
A
#
# COMPACT_ATOMS: atom_id res chain seq x y z
N MET A 1 -10.68 -7.69 17.28
CA MET A 1 -10.28 -9.10 17.47
C MET A 1 -10.73 -9.57 18.83
N LEU A 2 -11.21 -10.81 18.94
CA LEU A 2 -11.51 -11.42 20.24
C LEU A 2 -10.19 -11.80 20.94
N LYS A 3 -10.23 -11.98 22.26
CA LYS A 3 -9.05 -12.35 23.06
C LYS A 3 -8.41 -13.67 22.57
N SER A 4 -9.23 -14.63 22.15
CA SER A 4 -8.80 -15.91 21.57
C SER A 4 -7.99 -15.74 20.29
N ASP A 5 -8.41 -14.81 19.43
CA ASP A 5 -7.77 -14.55 18.14
C ASP A 5 -6.41 -13.87 18.35
N LEU A 6 -6.34 -12.93 19.31
CA LEU A 6 -5.09 -12.26 19.67
C LEU A 6 -4.07 -13.21 20.28
N LYS A 7 -4.52 -14.18 21.07
CA LYS A 7 -3.63 -15.22 21.61
C LYS A 7 -3.07 -16.11 20.50
N SER A 8 -3.94 -16.58 19.60
CA SER A 8 -3.54 -17.40 18.45
C SER A 8 -2.57 -16.64 17.54
N LEU A 9 -2.80 -15.33 17.34
CA LEU A 9 -1.88 -14.45 16.63
C LEU A 9 -0.53 -14.37 17.33
N LEU A 10 -0.51 -14.11 18.64
CA LEU A 10 0.74 -14.03 19.41
C LEU A 10 1.55 -15.34 19.32
N ASP A 11 0.89 -16.48 19.47
CA ASP A 11 1.51 -17.80 19.39
C ASP A 11 2.09 -18.04 17.98
N GLY A 12 1.35 -17.64 16.93
CA GLY A 12 1.82 -17.68 15.55
C GLY A 12 3.06 -16.80 15.32
N LEU A 13 3.06 -15.57 15.85
CA LEU A 13 4.18 -14.63 15.75
C LEU A 13 5.43 -15.18 16.46
N ILE A 14 5.28 -15.81 17.62
CA ILE A 14 6.39 -16.42 18.38
C ILE A 14 7.01 -17.61 17.62
N ALA A 15 6.18 -18.37 16.89
CA ALA A 15 6.62 -19.49 16.07
C ALA A 15 7.33 -19.04 14.77
N SER A 16 6.85 -17.96 14.13
CA SER A 16 7.37 -17.44 12.86
C SER A 16 8.62 -16.56 13.03
N TRP A 17 9.76 -17.20 13.27
CA TRP A 17 10.93 -16.53 13.83
C TRP A 17 11.85 -15.78 12.87
N GLU A 18 11.81 -16.09 11.58
CA GLU A 18 12.66 -15.44 10.56
C GLU A 18 11.96 -14.27 9.87
N ASN A 19 11.03 -13.59 10.56
CA ASN A 19 10.26 -12.52 9.94
C ASN A 19 10.74 -11.14 10.36
N GLU A 20 11.35 -10.41 9.43
CA GLU A 20 11.68 -8.98 9.60
C GLU A 20 10.40 -8.09 9.68
N ALA A 21 9.19 -8.63 9.54
CA ALA A 21 7.95 -7.91 9.80
C ALA A 21 7.47 -8.04 11.26
N VAL A 22 8.24 -8.66 12.14
CA VAL A 22 7.91 -8.80 13.57
C VAL A 22 9.10 -8.39 14.43
N GLU A 23 8.84 -7.68 15.53
CA GLU A 23 9.85 -7.34 16.52
C GLU A 23 9.35 -7.59 17.94
N PHE A 24 10.15 -8.32 18.73
CA PHE A 24 9.89 -8.54 20.15
C PHE A 24 10.76 -7.63 21.02
N LYS A 25 10.16 -7.02 22.04
CA LYS A 25 10.87 -6.21 23.02
C LYS A 25 10.37 -6.48 24.43
N GLN A 26 11.31 -6.68 25.34
CA GLN A 26 11.06 -6.59 26.77
C GLN A 26 11.08 -5.11 27.18
N ALA A 27 10.03 -4.37 26.79
CA ALA A 27 9.91 -2.95 27.07
C ALA A 27 9.46 -2.71 28.52
N GLY A 28 10.23 -1.91 29.26
CA GLY A 28 9.83 -1.39 30.56
C GLY A 28 8.97 -0.12 30.44
N LYS A 29 8.66 0.50 31.59
CA LYS A 29 7.83 1.72 31.69
C LYS A 29 8.33 2.88 30.82
N ASP A 30 9.64 3.06 30.74
CA ASP A 30 10.29 4.23 30.12
C ASP A 30 10.81 3.96 28.70
N TYR A 31 10.21 3.00 27.99
CA TYR A 31 10.66 2.70 26.62
C TYR A 31 10.45 3.91 25.70
N PRO A 32 11.50 4.42 25.04
CA PRO A 32 11.45 5.72 24.39
C PRO A 32 10.59 5.69 23.12
N THR A 33 9.67 6.65 22.99
CA THR A 33 8.84 6.84 21.78
C THR A 33 9.69 6.95 20.51
N SER A 34 10.88 7.56 20.60
CA SER A 34 11.80 7.68 19.46
C SER A 34 12.26 6.33 18.92
N ARG A 35 12.45 5.31 19.78
CA ARG A 35 12.74 3.94 19.32
C ARG A 35 11.51 3.29 18.72
N ILE A 36 10.33 3.50 19.30
CA ILE A 36 9.06 3.00 18.75
C ILE A 36 8.85 3.53 17.34
N GLY A 37 9.05 4.82 17.10
CA GLY A 37 8.89 5.40 15.77
C GLY A 37 9.90 4.89 14.74
N LYS A 38 11.14 4.61 15.16
CA LYS A 38 12.13 3.92 14.30
C LYS A 38 11.66 2.53 13.91
N TYR A 39 11.17 1.74 14.88
CA TYR A 39 10.61 0.41 14.60
C TYR A 39 9.36 0.49 13.74
N PHE A 40 8.50 1.48 13.97
CA PHE A 40 7.31 1.71 13.17
C PHE A 40 7.66 1.92 11.69
N SER A 41 8.59 2.84 11.39
CA SER A 41 9.08 3.06 10.03
C SER A 41 9.70 1.79 9.43
N ALA A 42 10.59 1.11 10.17
CA ALA A 42 11.23 -0.11 9.70
C ALA A 42 10.21 -1.21 9.36
N LEU A 43 9.32 -1.52 10.29
CA LEU A 43 8.35 -2.61 10.18
C LEU A 43 7.30 -2.33 9.09
N ALA A 44 6.82 -1.09 8.95
CA ALA A 44 5.91 -0.71 7.87
C ALA A 44 6.57 -0.90 6.49
N ASN A 45 7.83 -0.50 6.34
CA ASN A 45 8.59 -0.68 5.09
C ASN A 45 8.86 -2.17 4.81
N GLU A 46 9.23 -2.96 5.82
CA GLU A 46 9.47 -4.40 5.65
C GLU A 46 8.19 -5.19 5.32
N ALA A 47 7.04 -4.81 5.89
CA ALA A 47 5.74 -5.42 5.55
C ALA A 47 5.39 -5.20 4.08
N ASN A 48 5.54 -3.97 3.58
CA ASN A 48 5.33 -3.64 2.17
C ASN A 48 6.25 -4.45 1.26
N LEU A 49 7.55 -4.52 1.57
CA LEU A 49 8.53 -5.25 0.78
C LEU A 49 8.27 -6.77 0.70
N ARG A 50 7.50 -7.30 1.67
CA ARG A 50 7.10 -8.70 1.78
C ARG A 50 5.67 -8.98 1.32
N ASN A 51 4.93 -7.97 0.85
CA ASN A 51 3.51 -8.05 0.54
C ASN A 51 2.67 -8.57 1.72
N MET A 52 3.03 -8.19 2.94
CA MET A 52 2.22 -8.44 4.14
C MET A 52 1.33 -7.23 4.38
N GLU A 53 0.10 -7.45 4.85
CA GLU A 53 -0.81 -6.35 5.17
C GLU A 53 -0.36 -5.58 6.43
N ASN A 54 0.16 -6.30 7.42
CA ASN A 54 0.53 -5.77 8.72
C ASN A 54 1.87 -6.34 9.21
N ALA A 55 2.59 -5.50 9.95
CA ALA A 55 3.73 -5.88 10.78
C ALA A 55 3.40 -5.71 12.26
N TRP A 56 4.22 -6.31 13.12
CA TRP A 56 3.97 -6.38 14.55
C TRP A 56 5.18 -5.94 15.36
N LEU A 57 4.98 -4.96 16.24
CA LEU A 57 5.88 -4.72 17.36
C LEU A 57 5.20 -5.28 18.61
N VAL A 58 5.88 -6.13 19.36
CA VAL A 58 5.31 -6.85 20.50
C VAL A 58 6.11 -6.55 21.75
N PHE A 59 5.46 -5.95 22.75
CA PHE A 59 6.05 -5.70 24.06
C PHE A 59 5.61 -6.74 25.09
N GLY A 60 6.54 -7.10 25.98
CA GLY A 60 6.29 -8.06 27.06
C GLY A 60 6.66 -9.49 26.71
N VAL A 61 7.40 -9.68 25.62
CA VAL A 61 8.00 -10.96 25.22
C VAL A 61 9.51 -10.78 25.15
N ASN A 62 10.26 -11.74 25.70
CA ASN A 62 11.71 -11.71 25.64
C ASN A 62 12.20 -12.11 24.24
N ASP A 63 13.10 -11.31 23.67
CA ASP A 63 13.60 -11.48 22.29
C ASP A 63 14.28 -12.85 22.06
N ARG A 64 15.05 -13.31 23.07
CA ARG A 64 15.86 -14.55 22.97
C ARG A 64 15.08 -15.79 23.40
N SER A 65 14.40 -15.72 24.54
CA SER A 65 13.69 -16.87 25.10
C SER A 65 12.27 -17.03 24.56
N ARG A 66 11.73 -15.98 23.93
CA ARG A 66 10.34 -15.87 23.44
C ARG A 66 9.28 -16.23 24.45
N LYS A 67 9.62 -16.13 25.72
CA LYS A 67 8.68 -16.29 26.81
C LYS A 67 8.04 -14.94 27.12
N ILE A 68 6.78 -15.00 27.48
CA ILE A 68 6.05 -13.85 28.02
C ILE A 68 6.72 -13.46 29.34
N ALA A 69 7.17 -12.22 29.41
CA ALA A 69 7.83 -11.64 30.59
C ALA A 69 7.02 -10.47 31.18
N GLY A 70 5.97 -10.03 30.49
CA GLY A 70 5.13 -8.90 30.90
C GLY A 70 5.73 -7.53 30.54
N THR A 71 4.87 -6.51 30.48
CA THR A 71 5.26 -5.11 30.32
C THR A 71 4.35 -4.16 31.10
N ASP A 72 5.00 -3.22 31.81
CA ASP A 72 4.33 -2.09 32.48
C ASP A 72 4.29 -0.84 31.60
N TYR A 73 4.61 -0.97 30.31
CA TYR A 73 4.63 0.14 29.38
C TYR A 73 3.24 0.77 29.26
N ARG A 74 3.10 2.05 29.68
CA ARG A 74 1.87 2.84 29.54
C ARG A 74 0.61 2.04 29.93
N LEU A 75 0.46 1.77 31.22
CA LEU A 75 -0.69 1.06 31.79
C LEU A 75 -2.03 1.78 31.50
N ASP A 76 -2.01 3.11 31.50
CA ASP A 76 -3.16 3.94 31.15
C ASP A 76 -3.43 3.91 29.62
N PRO A 77 -4.62 3.49 29.17
CA PRO A 77 -5.00 3.53 27.76
C PRO A 77 -4.86 4.90 27.10
N GLU A 78 -5.08 6.00 27.82
CA GLU A 78 -4.91 7.37 27.30
C GLU A 78 -3.47 7.62 26.84
N HIS A 79 -2.49 7.04 27.54
CA HIS A 79 -1.09 7.16 27.17
C HIS A 79 -0.79 6.40 25.87
N LEU A 80 -1.49 5.30 25.59
CA LEU A 80 -1.39 4.59 24.32
C LEU A 80 -2.06 5.38 23.18
N HIS A 81 -3.17 6.05 23.45
CA HIS A 81 -3.80 6.94 22.47
C HIS A 81 -2.86 8.11 22.10
N ARG A 82 -2.23 8.75 23.10
CA ARG A 82 -1.20 9.78 22.85
C ARG A 82 -0.01 9.25 22.06
N LEU A 83 0.36 7.98 22.22
CA LEU A 83 1.40 7.37 21.40
C LEU A 83 1.00 7.35 19.92
N LYS A 84 -0.24 6.96 19.60
CA LYS A 84 -0.72 6.95 18.21
C LYS A 84 -0.61 8.34 17.57
N ILE A 85 -0.99 9.39 18.30
CA ILE A 85 -0.87 10.79 17.85
C ILE A 85 0.60 11.15 17.60
N GLN A 86 1.48 10.87 18.58
CA GLN A 86 2.92 11.12 18.45
C GLN A 86 3.51 10.42 17.21
N ILE A 87 3.12 9.18 16.95
CA ILE A 87 3.58 8.46 15.76
C ILE A 87 3.09 9.14 14.48
N SER A 88 1.81 9.52 14.40
CA SER A 88 1.26 10.19 13.20
C SER A 88 1.90 11.54 12.87
N GLN A 89 2.36 12.28 13.89
CA GLN A 89 2.93 13.62 13.73
C GLN A 89 4.37 13.60 13.20
N ASP A 90 5.13 12.59 13.60
CA ASP A 90 6.57 12.47 13.30
C ASP A 90 6.84 11.44 12.17
N ALA A 91 5.83 10.68 11.74
CA ALA A 91 5.90 9.78 10.59
C ALA A 91 5.53 10.47 9.28
N GLU A 92 6.25 10.16 8.21
CA GLU A 92 6.03 10.73 6.88
C GLU A 92 5.96 9.62 5.83
N PRO A 93 4.85 9.48 5.08
CA PRO A 93 3.56 10.17 5.24
C PRO A 93 2.92 9.94 6.62
N SER A 94 1.99 10.83 7.00
CA SER A 94 1.32 10.78 8.30
C SER A 94 0.43 9.54 8.40
N ILE A 95 0.97 8.52 9.07
CA ILE A 95 0.29 7.25 9.38
C ILE A 95 0.59 6.85 10.82
N THR A 96 -0.23 5.97 11.39
CA THR A 96 -0.04 5.48 12.76
C THR A 96 -0.44 4.01 12.88
N PHE A 97 -0.36 3.45 14.09
CA PHE A 97 -0.80 2.10 14.38
C PHE A 97 -2.29 1.92 14.05
N THR A 98 -2.61 0.88 13.28
CA THR A 98 -4.00 0.43 13.06
C THR A 98 -4.65 0.20 14.43
N ASN A 99 -4.00 -0.60 15.27
CA ASN A 99 -4.43 -0.81 16.63
C ASN A 99 -3.27 -1.11 17.60
N ILE A 100 -3.55 -0.97 18.89
CA ILE A 100 -2.67 -1.40 19.97
C ILE A 100 -3.48 -2.35 20.84
N HIS A 101 -3.25 -3.64 20.67
CA HIS A 101 -3.98 -4.67 21.39
C HIS A 101 -3.30 -4.97 22.72
N CYS A 102 -4.10 -5.13 23.77
CA CYS A 102 -3.61 -5.50 25.09
C CYS A 102 -4.08 -6.91 25.43
N LEU A 103 -3.13 -7.80 25.70
CA LEU A 103 -3.39 -9.19 26.08
C LEU A 103 -2.82 -9.45 27.48
N ASN A 104 -3.63 -9.99 28.38
CA ASN A 104 -3.19 -10.42 29.70
C ASN A 104 -3.13 -11.96 29.71
N GLU A 105 -1.91 -12.49 29.77
CA GLU A 105 -1.58 -13.91 29.87
C GLU A 105 -0.96 -14.22 31.24
N GLU A 106 -0.82 -15.51 31.58
CA GLU A 106 -0.25 -15.95 32.87
C GLU A 106 1.16 -15.41 33.12
N GLY A 107 1.96 -15.20 32.06
CA GLY A 107 3.31 -14.62 32.15
C GLY A 107 3.35 -13.09 32.25
N GLY A 108 2.20 -12.41 32.20
CA GLY A 108 2.08 -10.96 32.31
C GLY A 108 1.37 -10.29 31.13
N ARG A 109 1.30 -8.95 31.19
CA ARG A 109 0.69 -8.10 30.15
C ARG A 109 1.57 -8.05 28.90
N VAL A 110 0.97 -8.24 27.73
CA VAL A 110 1.59 -8.15 26.41
C VAL A 110 0.87 -7.06 25.60
N LEU A 111 1.63 -6.19 24.92
CA LEU A 111 1.09 -5.21 23.99
C LEU A 111 1.48 -5.58 22.56
N LEU A 112 0.50 -5.69 21.68
CA LEU A 112 0.71 -5.95 20.25
C LEU A 112 0.36 -4.68 19.48
N PHE A 113 1.38 -4.02 18.95
CA PHE A 113 1.25 -2.86 18.09
C PHE A 113 1.08 -3.34 16.65
N GLU A 114 -0.11 -3.11 16.09
CA GLU A 114 -0.45 -3.44 14.71
C GLU A 114 -0.01 -2.28 13.81
N ILE A 115 0.98 -2.54 12.97
CA ILE A 115 1.61 -1.56 12.10
C ILE A 115 1.15 -1.86 10.67
N PRO A 116 0.42 -0.95 10.00
CA PRO A 116 0.03 -1.17 8.63
C PRO A 116 1.27 -1.18 7.72
N ALA A 117 1.22 -1.96 6.64
CA ALA A 117 2.24 -1.89 5.61
C ALA A 117 2.34 -0.49 5.00
N ALA A 118 3.56 -0.10 4.62
CA ALA A 118 3.77 1.11 3.85
C ALA A 118 2.91 1.06 2.57
N PRO A 119 2.26 2.17 2.15
CA PRO A 119 1.55 2.21 0.88
C PRO A 119 2.49 1.92 -0.29
N HIS A 120 1.96 1.32 -1.35
CA HIS A 120 2.75 1.08 -2.56
C HIS A 120 3.34 2.38 -3.11
N GLY A 121 4.63 2.36 -3.44
CA GLY A 121 5.33 3.53 -3.95
C GLY A 121 5.78 4.54 -2.89
N ILE A 122 5.29 4.45 -1.65
CA ILE A 122 5.48 5.47 -0.62
C ILE A 122 6.15 4.85 0.62
N PRO A 123 7.49 4.94 0.75
CA PRO A 123 8.17 4.49 1.95
C PRO A 123 7.81 5.37 3.15
N ILE A 124 7.78 4.79 4.35
CA ILE A 124 7.49 5.47 5.61
C ILE A 124 8.79 5.90 6.28
N ALA A 125 8.96 7.18 6.52
CA ALA A 125 10.02 7.77 7.33
C ALA A 125 9.54 8.04 8.76
N TRP A 126 10.51 8.17 9.67
CA TRP A 126 10.34 8.68 11.02
C TRP A 126 11.32 9.83 11.22
N LYS A 127 10.80 11.04 11.48
CA LYS A 127 11.57 12.29 11.61
C LYS A 127 12.54 12.50 10.43
N GLY A 128 12.04 12.34 9.20
CA GLY A 128 12.82 12.50 7.97
C GLY A 128 13.79 11.35 7.63
N HIS A 129 13.85 10.29 8.43
CA HIS A 129 14.72 9.15 8.16
C HIS A 129 13.92 7.88 7.88
N TYR A 130 14.23 7.20 6.78
CA TYR A 130 13.69 5.89 6.45
C TYR A 130 14.47 4.80 7.19
N PHE A 131 13.76 3.95 7.92
CA PHE A 131 14.35 2.81 8.60
C PHE A 131 13.92 1.49 7.95
N ALA A 132 14.73 0.47 8.18
CA ALA A 132 14.57 -0.89 7.72
C ALA A 132 15.12 -1.85 8.78
N ARG A 133 14.86 -3.14 8.56
CA ARG A 133 15.55 -4.20 9.28
C ARG A 133 16.61 -4.86 8.42
N ALA A 134 17.67 -5.28 9.09
CA ALA A 134 18.64 -6.24 8.59
C ALA A 134 18.79 -7.31 9.68
N GLY A 135 18.03 -8.39 9.56
CA GLY A 135 17.85 -9.37 10.62
C GLY A 135 17.25 -8.74 11.88
N GLU A 136 18.01 -8.78 12.98
CA GLU A 136 17.60 -8.22 14.28
C GLU A 136 17.94 -6.73 14.45
N SER A 137 18.71 -6.15 13.52
CA SER A 137 19.22 -4.78 13.65
C SER A 137 18.36 -3.76 12.90
N LEU A 138 18.18 -2.61 13.53
CA LEU A 138 17.55 -1.45 12.92
C LEU A 138 18.60 -0.63 12.15
N VAL A 139 18.39 -0.49 10.85
CA VAL A 139 19.32 0.18 9.93
C VAL A 139 18.59 1.23 9.09
N PRO A 140 19.30 2.19 8.47
CA PRO A 140 18.70 3.02 7.43
C PRO A 140 18.16 2.17 6.27
N LEU A 141 17.04 2.58 5.69
CA LEU A 141 16.48 1.93 4.50
C LEU A 141 17.45 2.11 3.33
N GLY A 142 18.03 1.00 2.86
CA GLY A 142 18.96 1.01 1.75
C GLY A 142 18.32 1.44 0.43
N LEU A 143 19.12 1.99 -0.49
CA LEU A 143 18.66 2.48 -1.78
C LEU A 143 17.93 1.41 -2.62
N GLU A 144 18.39 0.16 -2.55
CA GLU A 144 17.74 -0.96 -3.26
C GLU A 144 16.31 -1.19 -2.77
N LYS A 145 16.11 -1.33 -1.45
CA LYS A 145 14.78 -1.44 -0.84
C LYS A 145 13.91 -0.21 -1.13
N LEU A 146 14.48 1.00 -1.04
CA LEU A 146 13.78 2.25 -1.33
C LEU A 146 13.27 2.29 -2.77
N ASP A 147 14.12 1.96 -3.73
CA ASP A 147 13.76 1.90 -5.15
C ASP A 147 12.74 0.80 -5.41
N LYS A 148 12.84 -0.34 -4.73
CA LYS A 148 11.87 -1.42 -4.84
C LYS A 148 10.48 -0.97 -4.39
N ILE A 149 10.35 -0.26 -3.27
CA ILE A 149 9.07 0.32 -2.81
C ILE A 149 8.55 1.32 -3.85
N ARG A 150 9.38 2.27 -4.29
CA ARG A 150 9.01 3.31 -5.27
C ARG A 150 8.57 2.74 -6.62
N ARG A 151 9.16 1.62 -7.04
CA ARG A 151 8.81 0.94 -8.29
C ARG A 151 7.49 0.20 -8.24
N GLN A 152 6.84 0.04 -7.09
CA GLN A 152 5.55 -0.66 -7.02
C GLN A 152 4.41 0.10 -7.70
N THR A 153 4.51 1.43 -7.84
CA THR A 153 3.50 2.24 -8.53
C THR A 153 3.79 2.42 -10.02
N LEU A 154 5.03 2.17 -10.47
CA LEU A 154 5.42 2.25 -11.89
C LEU A 154 4.64 1.27 -12.80
N PRO A 155 4.21 0.07 -12.36
CA PRO A 155 3.35 -0.83 -13.13
C PRO A 155 1.87 -0.45 -13.24
N GLN A 156 1.35 0.56 -12.52
CA GLN A 156 -0.09 0.88 -12.57
C GLN A 156 -0.32 2.34 -12.97
N ASP A 157 0.04 2.67 -14.22
CA ASP A 157 -0.69 3.72 -14.92
C ASP A 157 -2.16 3.25 -15.03
N TRP A 158 -2.99 3.73 -14.10
CA TRP A 158 -4.42 3.42 -14.01
C TRP A 158 -5.12 3.66 -15.36
N THR A 159 -4.70 4.70 -16.08
CA THR A 159 -5.28 5.11 -17.35
C THR A 159 -5.01 4.06 -18.45
N ALA A 160 -3.81 3.45 -18.41
CA ALA A 160 -3.37 2.43 -19.35
C ALA A 160 -3.83 1.00 -19.02
N GLN A 161 -4.52 0.79 -17.91
CA GLN A 161 -5.02 -0.55 -17.53
C GLN A 161 -6.11 -1.02 -18.50
N ILE A 162 -6.03 -2.29 -18.87
CA ILE A 162 -7.00 -2.95 -19.74
C ILE A 162 -8.26 -3.29 -18.94
N VAL A 163 -9.42 -2.95 -19.47
CA VAL A 163 -10.72 -3.37 -18.95
C VAL A 163 -11.19 -4.57 -19.76
N ALA A 164 -11.08 -5.77 -19.19
CA ALA A 164 -11.33 -7.02 -19.91
C ALA A 164 -12.80 -7.20 -20.34
N GLU A 165 -13.73 -6.61 -19.61
CA GLU A 165 -15.17 -6.72 -19.84
C GLU A 165 -15.70 -5.67 -20.83
N ALA A 166 -14.94 -4.61 -21.10
CA ALA A 166 -15.37 -3.54 -21.98
C ALA A 166 -15.23 -3.93 -23.45
N THR A 167 -16.26 -3.61 -24.21
CA THR A 167 -16.37 -3.88 -25.64
C THR A 167 -16.59 -2.59 -26.43
N LEU A 168 -16.60 -2.68 -27.77
CA LEU A 168 -16.90 -1.51 -28.60
C LEU A 168 -18.31 -0.97 -28.38
N GLU A 169 -19.24 -1.78 -27.86
CA GLU A 169 -20.62 -1.36 -27.55
C GLU A 169 -20.70 -0.39 -26.37
N ASP A 170 -19.65 -0.36 -25.54
CA ASP A 170 -19.51 0.57 -24.42
C ASP A 170 -19.06 1.97 -24.85
N LEU A 171 -18.72 2.15 -26.13
CA LEU A 171 -18.27 3.42 -26.67
C LEU A 171 -19.43 4.24 -27.24
N ASP A 172 -19.39 5.55 -27.03
CA ASP A 172 -20.33 6.51 -27.60
C ASP A 172 -19.90 6.88 -29.03
N GLU A 173 -20.79 6.61 -30.00
CA GLU A 173 -20.59 6.95 -31.40
C GLU A 173 -20.40 8.45 -31.65
N ALA A 174 -21.04 9.32 -30.86
CA ALA A 174 -20.84 10.77 -30.96
C ALA A 174 -19.42 11.17 -30.52
N ALA A 175 -18.94 10.59 -29.43
CA ALA A 175 -17.57 10.80 -28.94
C ALA A 175 -16.54 10.25 -29.94
N LEU A 176 -16.78 9.06 -30.52
CA LEU A 176 -15.93 8.47 -31.55
C LEU A 176 -15.81 9.35 -32.80
N ARG A 177 -16.93 9.88 -33.31
CA ARG A 177 -16.91 10.79 -34.47
C ARG A 177 -16.09 12.05 -34.17
N LYS A 178 -16.28 12.64 -33.00
CA LYS A 178 -15.53 13.83 -32.58
C LYS A 178 -14.04 13.55 -32.41
N ALA A 179 -13.68 12.40 -31.85
CA ALA A 179 -12.30 11.97 -31.70
C ALA A 179 -11.60 11.77 -33.06
N ARG A 180 -12.31 11.20 -34.04
CA ARG A 180 -11.79 11.06 -35.41
C ARG A 180 -11.56 12.40 -36.08
N GLN A 181 -12.47 13.36 -35.92
CA GLN A 181 -12.32 14.72 -36.44
C GLN A 181 -11.06 15.38 -35.86
N PHE A 182 -10.89 15.40 -34.53
CA PHE A 182 -9.71 15.98 -33.91
C PHE A 182 -8.41 15.26 -34.27
N PHE A 183 -8.45 13.93 -34.42
CA PHE A 183 -7.30 13.17 -34.88
C PHE A 183 -6.92 13.55 -36.32
N ALA A 184 -7.90 13.63 -37.22
CA ALA A 184 -7.68 14.04 -38.61
C ALA A 184 -7.11 15.47 -38.69
N GLU A 185 -7.68 16.41 -37.95
CA GLU A 185 -7.17 17.80 -37.89
C GLU A 185 -5.73 17.86 -37.39
N LYS A 186 -5.42 17.15 -36.30
CA LYS A 186 -4.07 17.10 -35.72
C LYS A 186 -3.02 16.51 -36.67
N TYR A 187 -3.42 15.57 -37.52
CA TYR A 187 -2.53 14.85 -38.44
C TYR A 187 -2.79 15.18 -39.92
N ALA A 188 -3.47 16.29 -40.22
CA ALA A 188 -3.89 16.67 -41.57
C ALA A 188 -2.72 16.77 -42.57
N ASN A 189 -1.51 17.09 -42.10
CA ASN A 189 -0.30 17.14 -42.91
C ASN A 189 0.23 15.75 -43.33
N ARG A 190 -0.31 14.66 -42.78
CA ARG A 190 0.19 13.29 -42.97
C ARG A 190 -0.88 12.32 -43.44
N ILE A 191 -2.13 12.54 -43.06
CA ILE A 191 -3.24 11.61 -43.29
C ILE A 191 -4.45 12.43 -43.73
N ASP A 192 -5.08 11.98 -44.81
CA ASP A 192 -6.30 12.61 -45.29
C ASP A 192 -7.48 12.37 -44.35
N MET A 193 -8.36 13.38 -44.22
CA MET A 193 -9.50 13.32 -43.32
C MET A 193 -10.50 12.25 -43.72
N GLN A 194 -10.79 12.07 -45.02
CA GLN A 194 -11.74 11.05 -45.47
C GLN A 194 -11.21 9.66 -45.09
N GLN A 195 -9.90 9.44 -45.27
CA GLN A 195 -9.24 8.20 -44.89
C GLN A 195 -9.39 7.88 -43.39
N VAL A 196 -9.23 8.87 -42.50
CA VAL A 196 -9.40 8.67 -41.04
C VAL A 196 -10.85 8.31 -40.69
N MET A 197 -11.82 8.92 -41.38
CA MET A 197 -13.25 8.68 -41.13
C MET A 197 -13.69 7.28 -41.59
N GLU A 198 -13.07 6.74 -42.64
CA GLU A 198 -13.37 5.41 -43.20
C GLU A 198 -12.73 4.24 -42.43
N TRP A 199 -11.76 4.48 -41.55
CA TRP A 199 -11.12 3.39 -40.82
C TRP A 199 -12.11 2.61 -39.94
N PRO A 200 -12.00 1.27 -39.88
CA PRO A 200 -12.68 0.48 -38.85
C PRO A 200 -12.37 1.00 -37.45
N THR A 201 -13.34 0.95 -36.53
CA THR A 201 -13.20 1.50 -35.17
C THR A 201 -11.98 0.95 -34.43
N ASN A 202 -11.72 -0.36 -34.51
CA ASN A 202 -10.51 -0.96 -33.92
C ASN A 202 -9.22 -0.35 -34.47
N THR A 203 -9.15 -0.18 -35.79
CA THR A 203 -7.98 0.40 -36.46
C THR A 203 -7.75 1.85 -36.04
N PHE A 204 -8.83 2.62 -35.92
CA PHE A 204 -8.74 3.99 -35.42
C PHE A 204 -8.24 4.05 -33.98
N LEU A 205 -8.84 3.26 -33.07
CA LEU A 205 -8.47 3.24 -31.66
C LEU A 205 -7.01 2.82 -31.44
N GLU A 206 -6.52 1.83 -32.19
CA GLU A 206 -5.13 1.37 -32.11
C GLU A 206 -4.17 2.46 -32.62
N ARG A 207 -4.48 3.11 -33.75
CA ARG A 207 -3.67 4.22 -34.30
C ARG A 207 -3.67 5.44 -33.39
N ALA A 208 -4.78 5.71 -32.71
CA ALA A 208 -4.91 6.74 -31.70
C ALA A 208 -4.24 6.37 -30.37
N ARG A 209 -3.72 5.13 -30.24
CA ARG A 209 -3.13 4.56 -29.01
C ARG A 209 -4.10 4.54 -27.82
N LEU A 210 -5.38 4.41 -28.12
CA LEU A 210 -6.44 4.30 -27.13
C LEU A 210 -6.59 2.83 -26.69
N THR A 211 -6.44 1.87 -27.60
CA THR A 211 -6.41 0.42 -27.27
C THR A 211 -4.98 -0.11 -27.11
N ARG A 212 -4.87 -1.27 -26.43
CA ARG A 212 -3.65 -2.10 -26.40
C ARG A 212 -4.01 -3.53 -26.77
N ASN A 213 -3.42 -4.07 -27.84
CA ASN A 213 -3.74 -5.41 -28.35
C ASN A 213 -5.25 -5.59 -28.62
N ASN A 214 -5.89 -4.58 -29.22
CA ASN A 214 -7.35 -4.51 -29.44
C ASN A 214 -8.21 -4.56 -28.16
N LYS A 215 -7.62 -4.40 -26.97
CA LYS A 215 -8.38 -4.30 -25.73
C LYS A 215 -8.54 -2.84 -25.30
N ILE A 216 -9.71 -2.53 -24.78
CA ILE A 216 -10.08 -1.19 -24.33
C ILE A 216 -9.36 -0.86 -23.03
N THR A 217 -8.78 0.33 -22.96
CA THR A 217 -8.13 0.86 -21.75
C THR A 217 -9.10 1.73 -20.95
N ARG A 218 -8.81 1.96 -19.67
CA ARG A 218 -9.57 2.91 -18.85
C ARG A 218 -9.64 4.31 -19.47
N THR A 219 -8.55 4.79 -20.08
CA THR A 219 -8.55 6.05 -20.84
C THR A 219 -9.56 6.06 -21.97
N THR A 220 -9.70 4.95 -22.70
CA THR A 220 -10.64 4.87 -23.83
C THR A 220 -12.07 5.02 -23.35
N LEU A 221 -12.45 4.34 -22.27
CA LEU A 221 -13.77 4.48 -21.66
C LEU A 221 -13.98 5.88 -21.09
N LEU A 222 -12.95 6.48 -20.48
CA LEU A 222 -13.06 7.82 -19.91
C LEU A 222 -13.29 8.89 -20.99
N LEU A 223 -12.65 8.75 -22.15
CA LEU A 223 -12.73 9.73 -23.25
C LEU A 223 -13.90 9.47 -24.20
N LEU A 224 -14.20 8.20 -24.47
CA LEU A 224 -15.10 7.76 -25.54
C LEU A 224 -16.22 6.83 -25.06
N GLY A 225 -16.28 6.48 -23.78
CA GLY A 225 -17.30 5.60 -23.23
C GLY A 225 -18.66 6.27 -23.08
N LYS A 226 -19.71 5.46 -23.12
CA LYS A 226 -21.06 5.88 -22.71
C LYS A 226 -21.06 6.18 -21.21
N ALA A 227 -21.93 7.11 -20.78
CA ALA A 227 -22.12 7.39 -19.36
C ALA A 227 -22.52 6.14 -18.56
N GLU A 228 -23.31 5.26 -19.19
CA GLU A 228 -23.76 3.98 -18.64
C GLU A 228 -22.64 2.97 -18.44
N SER A 229 -21.54 3.04 -19.20
CA SER A 229 -20.39 2.13 -19.08
C SER A 229 -19.36 2.60 -18.04
N SER A 230 -19.66 3.65 -17.28
CA SER A 230 -18.79 4.22 -16.25
C SER A 230 -18.51 3.28 -15.07
N TRP A 231 -19.37 2.28 -14.83
CA TRP A 231 -19.18 1.28 -13.78
C TRP A 231 -17.89 0.46 -13.96
N HIS A 232 -17.42 0.27 -15.20
CA HIS A 232 -16.15 -0.38 -15.49
C HIS A 232 -14.92 0.36 -14.93
N LEU A 233 -15.07 1.65 -14.60
CA LEU A 233 -14.00 2.50 -14.08
C LEU A 233 -14.03 2.60 -12.55
N SER A 234 -15.10 2.18 -11.90
CA SER A 234 -15.21 2.19 -10.44
C SER A 234 -14.37 1.06 -9.84
N PRO A 235 -13.55 1.32 -8.80
CA PRO A 235 -12.90 0.26 -8.06
C PRO A 235 -13.98 -0.54 -7.31
N HIS A 236 -13.99 -1.87 -7.49
CA HIS A 236 -14.67 -2.80 -6.61
C HIS A 236 -13.79 -3.11 -5.39
#